data_AF-A0A2M7WPB7-F1
#
_entry.id   AF-A0A2M7WPB7-F1
#
_cell.length_a   1.000
_cell.length_b   1.000
_cell.length_c   1.000
_cell.angle_alpha   90.00
_cell.angle_beta   90.00
_cell.angle_gamma   90.00
#
_symmetry.space_group_name_H-M   'P 1'
#
loop_
_entity.id
_entity.type
_entity.pdbx_description
1 polymer ?
#
loop_
_entity_poly.entity_id
_entity_poly.type
_entity_poly.pdbx_seq_one_letter_code
_entity_poly.pdbx_strand_id
1 'polypeptide(L)'
;HTHAAVPHSPRAMLQSQVARLDAMGYQAMMATELEFFLFEKSFEEIRKSGYRDLAPISGYNEDYNILQTTREEHVMRPLRNHLVAAGIPVENTKGEAEAGQEELNIRYAPALDMADYHTIAKHAIKEIAHQHGHAASFLPKWHPKRVGSSSHVHQSLWQDGTPVFFDPEDDLGMSALMKHYMAGLLKYAPDYTYFLAPYINSYKRFQKGTFAPTHILWSVDNRTAGFRLCGGG
;
A
#
# COMPACT_ATOMS: atom_id res chain seq x y z
N HIS A 1 -36.24 6.20 -5.24
CA HIS A 1 -34.94 5.58 -4.87
C HIS A 1 -35.21 4.20 -4.31
N THR A 2 -34.44 3.18 -4.69
CA THR A 2 -34.70 1.77 -4.30
C THR A 2 -34.13 1.39 -2.92
N HIS A 3 -33.37 2.28 -2.27
CA HIS A 3 -32.62 2.02 -1.03
C HIS A 3 -31.61 0.85 -1.09
N ALA A 4 -31.47 0.20 -2.25
CA ALA A 4 -30.49 -0.84 -2.48
C ALA A 4 -29.08 -0.25 -2.62
N ALA A 5 -28.07 -1.02 -2.21
CA ALA A 5 -26.68 -0.68 -2.46
C ALA A 5 -26.42 -0.56 -3.98
N VAL A 6 -25.59 0.40 -4.37
CA VAL A 6 -25.16 0.56 -5.76
C VAL A 6 -24.12 -0.53 -6.07
N PRO A 7 -24.43 -1.54 -6.90
CA PRO A 7 -23.62 -2.77 -6.98
C PRO A 7 -22.24 -2.56 -7.59
N HIS A 8 -22.05 -1.51 -8.40
CA HIS A 8 -20.77 -1.16 -9.01
C HIS A 8 -19.95 -0.13 -8.18
N SER A 9 -20.44 0.26 -6.99
CA SER A 9 -19.61 1.03 -6.05
C SER A 9 -18.49 0.13 -5.54
N PRO A 10 -17.21 0.55 -5.58
CA PRO A 10 -16.08 -0.27 -5.10
C PRO A 10 -16.29 -0.81 -3.69
N ARG A 11 -16.88 0.02 -2.81
CA ARG A 11 -17.17 -0.38 -1.44
C ARG A 11 -18.24 -1.48 -1.35
N ALA A 12 -19.31 -1.38 -2.15
CA ALA A 12 -20.35 -2.40 -2.22
C ALA A 12 -19.83 -3.71 -2.83
N MET A 13 -18.95 -3.61 -3.84
CA MET A 13 -18.28 -4.77 -4.41
C MET A 13 -17.45 -5.49 -3.32
N LEU A 14 -16.65 -4.77 -2.54
CA LEU A 14 -15.89 -5.36 -1.43
C LEU A 14 -16.80 -5.98 -0.36
N GLN A 15 -17.86 -5.28 0.05
CA GLN A 15 -18.86 -5.83 0.99
C GLN A 15 -19.44 -7.16 0.51
N SER A 16 -19.71 -7.30 -0.79
CA SER A 16 -20.20 -8.57 -1.35
C SER A 16 -19.17 -9.71 -1.22
N GLN A 17 -17.87 -9.42 -1.36
CA GLN A 17 -16.82 -10.42 -1.24
C GLN A 17 -16.56 -10.79 0.22
N VAL A 18 -16.60 -9.81 1.13
CA VAL A 18 -16.52 -10.05 2.58
C VAL A 18 -17.68 -10.94 3.04
N ALA A 19 -18.91 -10.64 2.64
CA ALA A 19 -20.06 -11.48 3.00
C ALA A 19 -19.96 -12.93 2.49
N ARG A 20 -19.36 -13.14 1.30
CA ARG A 20 -19.09 -14.49 0.77
C ARG A 20 -18.06 -15.23 1.63
N LEU A 21 -17.04 -14.54 2.09
CA LEU A 21 -15.99 -15.10 2.94
C LEU A 21 -16.52 -15.41 4.35
N ASP A 22 -17.34 -14.51 4.91
CA ASP A 22 -18.02 -14.72 6.19
C ASP A 22 -18.94 -15.95 6.15
N ALA A 23 -19.67 -16.15 5.04
CA ALA A 23 -20.49 -17.35 4.83
C ALA A 23 -19.68 -18.66 4.75
N MET A 24 -18.38 -18.57 4.47
CA MET A 24 -17.44 -19.70 4.53
C MET A 24 -16.81 -19.87 5.93
N GLY A 25 -17.14 -19.02 6.89
CA GLY A 25 -16.60 -19.04 8.24
C GLY A 25 -15.21 -18.42 8.37
N TYR A 26 -14.82 -17.53 7.45
CA TYR A 26 -13.53 -16.84 7.46
C TYR A 26 -13.71 -15.33 7.50
N GLN A 27 -12.77 -14.65 8.15
CA GLN A 27 -12.60 -13.20 8.11
C GLN A 27 -11.28 -12.86 7.41
N ALA A 28 -11.31 -11.91 6.48
CA ALA A 28 -10.09 -11.38 5.86
C ALA A 28 -9.52 -10.23 6.69
N MET A 29 -8.26 -10.37 7.11
CA MET A 29 -7.47 -9.30 7.71
C MET A 29 -6.43 -8.82 6.70
N MET A 30 -6.40 -7.52 6.46
CA MET A 30 -5.56 -6.90 5.43
C MET A 30 -4.75 -5.75 6.00
N ALA A 31 -3.58 -5.49 5.40
CA ALA A 31 -2.79 -4.29 5.64
C ALA A 31 -2.29 -3.73 4.31
N THR A 32 -2.04 -2.43 4.26
CA THR A 32 -1.40 -1.78 3.10
C THR A 32 -0.17 -1.00 3.51
N GLU A 33 0.94 -1.22 2.80
CA GLU A 33 2.15 -0.40 2.91
C GLU A 33 2.08 0.68 1.84
N LEU A 34 1.70 1.92 2.20
CA LEU A 34 1.40 2.96 1.22
C LEU A 34 2.61 3.88 1.01
N GLU A 35 3.30 3.70 -0.10
CA GLU A 35 4.43 4.55 -0.50
C GLU A 35 3.94 5.80 -1.25
N PHE A 36 4.64 6.92 -1.07
CA PHE A 36 4.40 8.18 -1.77
C PHE A 36 5.66 9.03 -1.85
N PHE A 37 5.67 9.99 -2.77
CA PHE A 37 6.72 11.01 -2.85
C PHE A 37 6.23 12.34 -2.31
N LEU A 38 7.03 12.98 -1.47
CA LEU A 38 6.93 14.38 -1.09
C LEU A 38 7.86 15.25 -1.94
N PHE A 39 7.34 16.39 -2.38
CA PHE A 39 8.10 17.39 -3.14
C PHE A 39 8.24 18.69 -2.35
N GLU A 40 9.34 19.40 -2.57
CA GLU A 40 9.63 20.68 -1.91
C GLU A 40 8.51 21.71 -2.14
N LYS A 41 7.88 21.68 -3.30
CA LYS A 41 6.88 22.66 -3.73
C LYS A 41 5.47 22.11 -3.65
N SER A 42 4.51 23.01 -3.49
CA SER A 42 3.09 22.68 -3.55
C SER A 42 2.67 22.27 -4.97
N PHE A 43 1.54 21.55 -5.07
CA PHE A 43 0.99 21.18 -6.39
C PHE A 43 0.72 22.40 -7.28
N GLU A 44 0.36 23.55 -6.70
CA GLU A 44 0.07 24.76 -7.45
C GLU A 44 1.35 25.39 -8.05
N GLU A 45 2.44 25.41 -7.30
CA GLU A 45 3.74 25.87 -7.80
C GLU A 45 4.30 24.93 -8.86
N ILE A 46 4.20 23.61 -8.63
CA ILE A 46 4.58 22.59 -9.61
C ILE A 46 3.77 22.74 -10.90
N ARG A 47 2.45 22.97 -10.79
CA ARG A 47 1.59 23.21 -11.96
C ARG A 47 2.00 24.46 -12.71
N LYS A 48 2.31 25.56 -12.00
CA LYS A 48 2.78 26.82 -12.60
C LYS A 48 4.13 26.68 -13.30
N SER A 49 5.01 25.77 -12.86
CA SER A 49 6.26 25.45 -13.55
C SER A 49 6.05 24.55 -14.79
N GLY A 50 4.82 24.12 -15.06
CA GLY A 50 4.50 23.16 -16.11
C GLY A 50 5.04 21.76 -15.81
N TYR A 51 5.11 21.38 -14.53
CA TYR A 51 5.63 20.09 -14.05
C TYR A 51 7.09 19.82 -14.44
N ARG A 52 7.88 20.87 -14.68
CA ARG A 52 9.32 20.76 -15.01
C ARG A 52 10.22 20.86 -13.78
N ASP A 53 9.68 21.39 -12.69
CA ASP A 53 10.40 21.62 -11.45
C ASP A 53 9.80 20.73 -10.36
N LEU A 54 10.29 19.49 -10.32
CA LEU A 54 9.86 18.41 -9.44
C LEU A 54 11.02 17.98 -8.53
N ALA A 55 11.40 18.87 -7.60
CA ALA A 55 12.41 18.58 -6.59
C ALA A 55 11.76 17.79 -5.43
N PRO A 56 12.23 16.56 -5.12
CA PRO A 56 11.79 15.84 -3.92
C PRO A 56 12.17 16.62 -2.67
N ILE A 57 11.38 16.48 -1.59
CA ILE A 57 11.56 17.23 -0.34
C ILE A 57 12.94 17.00 0.31
N SER A 58 13.56 15.86 0.00
CA SER A 58 14.92 15.51 0.40
C SER A 58 15.81 15.24 -0.82
N GLY A 59 17.13 15.36 -0.63
CA GLY A 59 18.13 15.21 -1.69
C GLY A 59 18.81 13.83 -1.75
N TYR A 60 18.51 12.93 -0.81
CA TYR A 60 19.25 11.68 -0.59
C TYR A 60 18.29 10.52 -0.32
N ASN A 61 18.73 9.30 -0.58
CA ASN A 61 18.00 8.10 -0.17
C ASN A 61 17.73 8.14 1.35
N GLU A 62 16.49 7.80 1.73
CA GLU A 62 16.00 7.92 3.10
C GLU A 62 15.86 6.57 3.81
N ASP A 63 16.10 5.46 3.11
CA ASP A 63 15.98 4.12 3.65
C ASP A 63 16.88 3.97 4.89
N TYR A 64 16.24 3.73 6.03
CA TYR A 64 16.84 3.67 7.37
C TYR A 64 17.60 4.94 7.82
N ASN A 65 17.36 6.10 7.22
CA ASN A 65 18.02 7.36 7.57
C ASN A 65 17.23 8.18 8.60
N ILE A 66 17.59 8.02 9.88
CA ILE A 66 16.94 8.71 11.01
C ILE A 66 16.96 10.26 10.86
N LEU A 67 18.03 10.82 10.29
CA LEU A 67 18.16 12.27 10.16
C LEU A 67 17.23 12.85 9.10
N GLN A 68 17.06 12.18 7.94
CA GLN A 68 16.14 12.68 6.92
C GLN A 68 14.70 12.67 7.41
N THR A 69 14.27 11.58 8.05
CA THR A 69 12.94 11.51 8.69
C THR A 69 12.71 12.70 9.62
N THR A 70 13.71 13.09 10.44
CA THR A 70 13.59 14.25 11.35
C THR A 70 13.32 15.58 10.62
N ARG A 71 13.86 15.76 9.41
CA ARG A 71 13.66 16.98 8.62
C ARG A 71 12.25 17.08 8.02
N GLU A 72 11.59 15.96 7.86
CA GLU A 72 10.26 15.83 7.22
C GLU A 72 9.13 15.73 8.24
N GLU A 73 9.46 15.68 9.54
CA GLU A 73 8.50 15.61 10.65
C GLU A 73 7.50 16.78 10.69
N HIS A 74 7.81 17.92 10.08
CA HIS A 74 6.86 19.02 9.97
C HIS A 74 5.63 18.67 9.12
N VAL A 75 5.72 17.66 8.23
CA VAL A 75 4.59 17.05 7.51
C VAL A 75 4.17 15.73 8.16
N MET A 76 5.15 14.88 8.48
CA MET A 76 4.89 13.49 8.88
C MET A 76 4.29 13.38 10.29
N ARG A 77 4.69 14.25 11.23
CA ARG A 77 4.11 14.24 12.59
C ARG A 77 2.65 14.67 12.61
N PRO A 78 2.23 15.80 12.01
CA PRO A 78 0.82 16.13 11.88
C PRO A 78 0.03 15.01 11.20
N LEU A 79 0.56 14.40 10.13
CA LEU A 79 -0.07 13.26 9.46
C LEU A 79 -0.41 12.12 10.41
N ARG A 80 0.59 11.61 11.14
CA ARG A 80 0.37 10.52 12.10
C ARG A 80 -0.62 10.91 13.19
N ASN A 81 -0.48 12.10 13.75
CA ASN A 81 -1.35 12.58 14.84
C ASN A 81 -2.80 12.72 14.39
N HIS A 82 -3.06 13.29 13.22
CA HIS A 82 -4.42 13.48 12.70
C HIS A 82 -5.08 12.15 12.31
N LEU A 83 -4.33 11.21 11.72
CA LEU A 83 -4.84 9.88 11.43
C LEU A 83 -5.22 9.12 12.71
N VAL A 84 -4.35 9.13 13.72
CA VAL A 84 -4.65 8.51 15.03
C VAL A 84 -5.86 9.18 15.69
N ALA A 85 -5.95 10.52 15.65
CA ALA A 85 -7.11 11.26 16.17
C ALA A 85 -8.41 10.93 15.41
N ALA A 86 -8.31 10.55 14.13
CA ALA A 86 -9.44 10.08 13.32
C ALA A 86 -9.76 8.58 13.51
N GLY A 87 -9.06 7.89 14.42
CA GLY A 87 -9.27 6.48 14.72
C GLY A 87 -8.54 5.50 13.81
N ILE A 88 -7.62 5.97 12.96
CA ILE A 88 -6.82 5.11 12.08
C ILE A 88 -5.56 4.66 12.84
N PRO A 89 -5.36 3.35 13.05
CA PRO A 89 -4.26 2.82 13.85
C PRO A 89 -2.95 2.83 13.06
N VAL A 90 -2.28 3.98 12.99
CA VAL A 90 -0.96 4.11 12.37
C VAL A 90 0.05 3.25 13.14
N GLU A 91 0.77 2.40 12.42
CA GLU A 91 1.83 1.56 12.98
C GLU A 91 3.17 2.29 12.97
N ASN A 92 3.56 2.82 11.81
CA ASN A 92 4.77 3.63 11.66
C ASN A 92 4.71 4.46 10.36
N THR A 93 5.66 5.38 10.24
CA THR A 93 6.07 5.98 8.96
C THR A 93 7.58 5.86 8.84
N LYS A 94 8.09 5.74 7.63
CA LYS A 94 9.54 5.73 7.37
C LYS A 94 9.85 6.32 6.01
N GLY A 95 11.07 6.85 5.90
CA GLY A 95 11.68 7.14 4.61
C GLY A 95 11.96 5.85 3.84
N GLU A 96 11.86 5.92 2.52
CA GLU A 96 11.92 4.78 1.60
C GLU A 96 13.18 4.78 0.72
N ALA A 97 13.26 3.82 -0.19
CA ALA A 97 14.41 3.55 -1.06
C ALA A 97 14.81 4.66 -2.06
N GLU A 98 14.31 5.90 -1.94
CA GLU A 98 14.63 7.04 -2.80
C GLU A 98 14.44 8.39 -2.10
N ALA A 99 15.09 9.42 -2.64
CA ALA A 99 14.95 10.79 -2.15
C ALA A 99 13.52 11.33 -2.24
N GLY A 100 13.02 11.81 -1.11
CA GLY A 100 11.67 12.32 -0.90
C GLY A 100 10.60 11.24 -0.94
N GLN A 101 10.96 9.95 -0.81
CA GLN A 101 10.00 8.86 -0.76
C GLN A 101 9.72 8.49 0.70
N GLU A 102 8.44 8.40 1.02
CA GLU A 102 7.95 8.07 2.35
C GLU A 102 6.96 6.90 2.26
N GLU A 103 6.83 6.13 3.35
CA GLU A 103 5.85 5.06 3.51
C GLU A 103 5.03 5.30 4.78
N LEU A 104 3.71 5.12 4.66
CA LEU A 104 2.80 5.06 5.79
C LEU A 104 2.30 3.62 5.98
N ASN A 105 2.54 3.08 7.17
CA ASN A 105 2.05 1.77 7.58
C ASN A 105 0.92 1.91 8.60
N ILE A 106 -0.19 1.25 8.30
CA ILE A 106 -1.38 1.17 9.17
C ILE A 106 -1.47 -0.27 9.64
N ARG A 107 -1.72 -0.45 10.93
CA ARG A 107 -1.92 -1.78 11.52
C ARG A 107 -3.04 -2.50 10.76
N TYR A 108 -2.84 -3.78 10.48
CA TYR A 108 -3.84 -4.59 9.80
C TYR A 108 -5.22 -4.48 10.44
N ALA A 109 -6.26 -4.56 9.62
CA ALA A 109 -7.65 -4.45 10.02
C ALA A 109 -8.54 -5.38 9.16
N PRO A 110 -9.82 -5.59 9.52
CA PRO A 110 -10.76 -6.25 8.62
C PRO A 110 -10.75 -5.59 7.24
N ALA A 111 -10.89 -6.38 6.17
CA ALA A 111 -10.70 -5.93 4.79
C ALA A 111 -11.47 -4.63 4.44
N LEU A 112 -12.70 -4.50 4.91
CA LEU A 112 -13.53 -3.31 4.66
C LEU A 112 -12.99 -2.07 5.37
N ASP A 113 -12.60 -2.20 6.64
CA ASP A 113 -12.02 -1.12 7.44
C ASP A 113 -10.67 -0.69 6.85
N MET A 114 -9.82 -1.64 6.46
CA MET A 114 -8.54 -1.33 5.83
C MET A 114 -8.72 -0.58 4.50
N ALA A 115 -9.73 -0.91 3.69
CA ALA A 115 -10.03 -0.17 2.47
C ALA A 115 -10.47 1.28 2.75
N ASP A 116 -11.28 1.49 3.79
CA ASP A 116 -11.71 2.81 4.24
C ASP A 116 -10.51 3.61 4.81
N TYR A 117 -9.69 3.00 5.67
CA TYR A 117 -8.45 3.58 6.22
C TYR A 117 -7.46 3.97 5.14
N HIS A 118 -7.21 3.11 4.15
CA HIS A 118 -6.30 3.41 3.03
C HIS A 118 -6.77 4.63 2.23
N THR A 119 -8.07 4.74 2.00
CA THR A 119 -8.67 5.85 1.25
C THR A 119 -8.53 7.17 2.02
N ILE A 120 -8.84 7.16 3.32
CA ILE A 120 -8.71 8.33 4.19
C ILE A 120 -7.24 8.73 4.34
N ALA A 121 -6.34 7.78 4.51
CA ALA A 121 -4.90 8.02 4.62
C ALA A 121 -4.35 8.73 3.39
N LYS A 122 -4.71 8.29 2.18
CA LYS A 122 -4.31 8.97 0.93
C LYS A 122 -4.80 10.40 0.84
N HIS A 123 -6.00 10.67 1.37
CA HIS A 123 -6.54 12.02 1.42
C HIS A 123 -5.75 12.88 2.43
N ALA A 124 -5.59 12.40 3.66
CA ALA A 124 -4.89 13.09 4.74
C ALA A 124 -3.43 13.41 4.34
N ILE A 125 -2.71 12.47 3.72
CA ILE A 125 -1.36 12.70 3.20
C ILE A 125 -1.32 13.91 2.26
N LYS A 126 -2.26 13.99 1.30
CA LYS A 126 -2.31 15.12 0.35
C LYS A 126 -2.71 16.42 1.02
N GLU A 127 -3.71 16.37 1.89
CA GLU A 127 -4.23 17.54 2.58
C GLU A 127 -3.17 18.15 3.50
N ILE A 128 -2.51 17.33 4.31
CA ILE A 128 -1.51 17.78 5.27
C ILE A 128 -0.26 18.25 4.55
N ALA A 129 0.22 17.53 3.53
CA ALA A 129 1.32 18.02 2.70
C ALA A 129 0.98 19.40 2.09
N HIS A 130 -0.25 19.57 1.57
CA HIS A 130 -0.70 20.85 1.01
C HIS A 130 -0.73 21.98 2.04
N GLN A 131 -1.25 21.73 3.25
CA GLN A 131 -1.27 22.70 4.35
C GLN A 131 0.14 23.17 4.75
N HIS A 132 1.14 22.31 4.55
CA HIS A 132 2.55 22.61 4.80
C HIS A 132 3.32 23.10 3.57
N GLY A 133 2.65 23.39 2.45
CA GLY A 133 3.29 23.95 1.25
C GLY A 133 3.98 22.91 0.34
N HIS A 134 3.71 21.62 0.55
CA HIS A 134 4.31 20.51 -0.19
C HIS A 134 3.29 19.80 -1.09
N ALA A 135 3.78 18.96 -1.99
CA ALA A 135 2.96 18.07 -2.80
C ALA A 135 3.27 16.62 -2.46
N ALA A 136 2.22 15.80 -2.28
CA ALA A 136 2.34 14.37 -2.10
C ALA A 136 1.78 13.60 -3.30
N SER A 137 2.58 12.70 -3.89
CA SER A 137 2.21 11.93 -5.07
C SER A 137 2.27 10.43 -4.83
N PHE A 138 1.21 9.73 -5.22
CA PHE A 138 1.12 8.26 -5.24
C PHE A 138 1.33 7.69 -6.64
N LEU A 139 1.92 8.47 -7.54
CA LEU A 139 2.12 8.06 -8.93
C LEU A 139 3.12 6.90 -8.95
N PRO A 140 2.80 5.74 -9.58
CA PRO A 140 3.68 4.58 -9.55
C PRO A 140 5.09 4.85 -10.07
N LYS A 141 5.24 5.75 -11.04
CA LYS A 141 6.53 6.17 -11.59
C LYS A 141 6.49 7.65 -11.96
N TRP A 142 6.97 8.51 -11.07
CA TRP A 142 6.99 9.96 -11.31
C TRP A 142 8.14 10.41 -12.21
N HIS A 143 9.27 9.69 -12.19
CA HIS A 143 10.44 9.99 -13.03
C HIS A 143 11.05 8.69 -13.59
N PRO A 144 11.46 8.66 -14.88
CA PRO A 144 11.93 7.44 -15.53
C PRO A 144 13.21 6.85 -14.91
N LYS A 145 14.05 7.68 -14.27
CA LYS A 145 15.33 7.27 -13.67
C LYS A 145 15.29 7.03 -12.15
N ARG A 146 14.15 7.27 -11.49
CA ARG A 146 13.99 7.14 -10.03
C ARG A 146 13.26 5.84 -9.70
N VAL A 147 13.28 5.37 -8.45
CA VAL A 147 12.38 4.27 -8.06
C VAL A 147 10.91 4.71 -8.11
N GLY A 148 9.97 3.78 -7.90
CA GLY A 148 8.54 4.05 -8.02
C GLY A 148 7.76 3.64 -6.78
N SER A 149 6.68 4.36 -6.48
CA SER A 149 5.80 4.05 -5.35
C SER A 149 4.84 2.90 -5.64
N SER A 150 4.48 2.17 -4.60
CA SER A 150 3.56 1.06 -4.62
C SER A 150 2.64 1.05 -3.41
N SER A 151 1.79 0.03 -3.39
CA SER A 151 0.97 -0.31 -2.24
C SER A 151 1.03 -1.82 -2.08
N HIS A 152 1.97 -2.34 -1.29
CA HIS A 152 1.92 -3.76 -0.96
C HIS A 152 0.67 -4.05 -0.14
N VAL A 153 0.03 -5.20 -0.39
CA VAL A 153 -1.20 -5.60 0.31
C VAL A 153 -0.96 -6.93 0.99
N HIS A 154 -0.86 -6.88 2.31
CA HIS A 154 -0.76 -8.07 3.16
C HIS A 154 -2.13 -8.65 3.41
N GLN A 155 -2.24 -9.98 3.39
CA GLN A 155 -3.51 -10.69 3.47
C GLN A 155 -3.38 -11.92 4.36
N SER A 156 -4.33 -12.09 5.27
CA SER A 156 -4.50 -13.32 6.05
C SER A 156 -5.98 -13.65 6.23
N LEU A 157 -6.28 -14.94 6.40
CA LEU A 157 -7.60 -15.40 6.82
C LEU A 157 -7.59 -15.78 8.28
N TRP A 158 -8.69 -15.48 8.95
CA TRP A 158 -8.91 -15.73 10.37
C TRP A 158 -10.22 -16.49 10.56
N GLN A 159 -10.28 -17.34 11.58
CA GLN A 159 -11.49 -18.03 12.03
C GLN A 159 -11.52 -17.96 13.55
N ASP A 160 -12.67 -17.56 14.10
CA ASP A 160 -12.88 -17.42 15.56
C ASP A 160 -11.77 -16.62 16.27
N GLY A 161 -11.29 -15.55 15.63
CA GLY A 161 -10.25 -14.68 16.18
C GLY A 161 -8.82 -15.26 16.11
N THR A 162 -8.61 -16.35 15.38
CA THR A 162 -7.29 -16.98 15.21
C THR A 162 -6.86 -16.98 13.74
N PRO A 163 -5.60 -16.63 13.41
CA PRO A 163 -5.11 -16.72 12.03
C PRO A 163 -5.02 -18.18 11.57
N VAL A 164 -5.58 -18.49 10.40
CA VAL A 164 -5.66 -19.86 9.85
C VAL A 164 -4.68 -20.13 8.71
N PHE A 165 -3.78 -19.18 8.41
CA PHE A 165 -2.74 -19.38 7.41
C PHE A 165 -1.51 -20.11 7.96
N PHE A 166 -1.28 -20.04 9.26
CA PHE A 166 -0.11 -20.62 9.91
C PHE A 166 -0.31 -22.12 10.21
N ASP A 167 0.69 -22.92 9.91
CA ASP A 167 0.79 -24.34 10.28
C ASP A 167 2.19 -24.64 10.82
N PRO A 168 2.35 -24.91 12.13
CA PRO A 168 3.66 -25.13 12.74
C PRO A 168 4.36 -26.42 12.26
N GLU A 169 3.64 -27.34 11.63
CA GLU A 169 4.20 -28.61 11.13
C GLU A 169 4.72 -28.50 9.68
N ASP A 170 4.47 -27.37 9.01
CA ASP A 170 4.99 -27.09 7.67
C ASP A 170 6.32 -26.34 7.73
N ASP A 171 7.30 -26.74 6.91
CA ASP A 171 8.64 -26.13 6.88
C ASP A 171 8.63 -24.60 6.64
N LEU A 172 7.59 -24.10 5.96
CA LEU A 172 7.41 -22.69 5.65
C LEU A 172 6.31 -22.03 6.48
N GLY A 173 5.78 -22.73 7.48
CA GLY A 173 4.66 -22.26 8.29
C GLY A 173 3.34 -22.17 7.53
N MET A 174 3.21 -22.78 6.35
CA MET A 174 2.05 -22.61 5.48
C MET A 174 1.03 -23.74 5.64
N SER A 175 -0.15 -23.40 6.16
CA SER A 175 -1.30 -24.30 6.14
C SER A 175 -1.70 -24.73 4.72
N ALA A 176 -2.41 -25.84 4.61
CA ALA A 176 -3.05 -26.26 3.36
C ALA A 176 -3.95 -25.15 2.77
N LEU A 177 -4.69 -24.44 3.64
CA LEU A 177 -5.54 -23.33 3.24
C LEU A 177 -4.73 -22.19 2.60
N MET A 178 -3.62 -21.79 3.23
CA MET A 178 -2.74 -20.75 2.69
C MET A 178 -2.13 -21.16 1.35
N LYS A 179 -1.70 -22.42 1.19
CA LYS A 179 -1.18 -22.95 -0.07
C LYS A 179 -2.22 -22.87 -1.19
N HIS A 180 -3.48 -23.24 -0.91
CA HIS A 180 -4.58 -23.11 -1.85
C HIS A 180 -4.92 -21.65 -2.17
N TYR A 181 -4.89 -20.77 -1.16
CA TYR A 181 -5.10 -19.34 -1.34
C TYR A 181 -4.05 -18.73 -2.28
N MET A 182 -2.76 -19.04 -2.04
CA MET A 182 -1.65 -18.61 -2.89
C MET A 182 -1.76 -19.16 -4.31
N ALA A 183 -2.14 -20.44 -4.47
CA ALA A 183 -2.38 -21.03 -5.78
C ALA A 183 -3.49 -20.30 -6.56
N GLY A 184 -4.55 -19.86 -5.87
CA GLY A 184 -5.59 -19.02 -6.44
C GLY A 184 -5.05 -17.65 -6.90
N LEU A 185 -4.31 -16.96 -6.04
CA LEU A 185 -3.69 -15.67 -6.38
C LEU A 185 -2.78 -15.75 -7.62
N LEU A 186 -1.97 -16.82 -7.72
CA LEU A 186 -1.10 -17.06 -8.86
C LEU A 186 -1.89 -17.37 -10.14
N LYS A 187 -2.88 -18.26 -10.04
CA LYS A 187 -3.70 -18.68 -11.19
C LYS A 187 -4.42 -17.50 -11.83
N TYR A 188 -4.96 -16.60 -11.01
CA TYR A 188 -5.79 -15.48 -11.47
C TYR A 188 -5.02 -14.16 -11.58
N ALA A 189 -3.70 -14.14 -11.30
CA ALA A 189 -2.90 -12.91 -11.37
C ALA A 189 -3.09 -12.14 -12.69
N PRO A 190 -3.06 -12.76 -13.89
CA PRO A 190 -3.32 -12.03 -15.15
C PRO A 190 -4.69 -11.33 -15.19
N ASP A 191 -5.70 -11.94 -14.58
CA ASP A 191 -7.09 -11.49 -14.66
C ASP A 191 -7.36 -10.26 -13.78
N TYR A 192 -6.77 -10.21 -12.58
CA TYR A 192 -7.00 -9.10 -11.65
C TYR A 192 -5.87 -8.07 -11.60
N THR A 193 -4.74 -8.28 -12.30
CA THR A 193 -3.63 -7.32 -12.32
C THR A 193 -4.08 -5.91 -12.71
N TYR A 194 -5.07 -5.77 -13.59
CA TYR A 194 -5.60 -4.45 -13.96
C TYR A 194 -6.21 -3.69 -12.77
N PHE A 195 -6.74 -4.36 -11.74
CA PHE A 195 -7.23 -3.69 -10.53
C PHE A 195 -6.08 -3.23 -9.62
N LEU A 196 -4.93 -3.92 -9.65
CA LEU A 196 -3.74 -3.55 -8.87
C LEU A 196 -2.87 -2.50 -9.59
N ALA A 197 -2.85 -2.54 -10.92
CA ALA A 197 -2.07 -1.66 -11.78
C ALA A 197 -2.96 -0.95 -12.84
N PRO A 198 -3.93 -0.13 -12.42
CA PRO A 198 -5.01 0.34 -13.30
C PRO A 198 -4.60 1.44 -14.30
N TYR A 199 -3.37 1.97 -14.21
CA TYR A 199 -2.93 3.08 -15.04
C TYR A 199 -1.78 2.68 -15.96
N ILE A 200 -1.68 3.33 -17.12
CA ILE A 200 -0.52 3.20 -18.02
C ILE A 200 0.79 3.46 -17.25
N ASN A 201 0.77 4.41 -16.30
CA ASN A 201 1.94 4.72 -15.48
C ASN A 201 2.35 3.56 -14.54
N SER A 202 1.40 2.73 -14.08
CA SER A 202 1.69 1.55 -13.25
C SER A 202 2.68 0.60 -13.94
N TYR A 203 2.51 0.38 -15.24
CA TYR A 203 3.38 -0.49 -16.02
C TYR A 203 4.79 0.08 -16.26
N LYS A 204 5.01 1.39 -16.04
CA LYS A 204 6.35 1.99 -16.06
C LYS A 204 7.15 1.67 -14.80
N ARG A 205 6.49 1.18 -13.72
CA ARG A 205 7.16 0.70 -12.51
C ARG A 205 7.68 -0.73 -12.69
N PHE A 206 7.03 -1.59 -13.48
CA PHE A 206 7.46 -2.98 -13.71
C PHE A 206 8.72 -3.04 -14.60
N GLN A 207 9.85 -2.67 -14.03
CA GLN A 207 11.15 -2.66 -14.69
C GLN A 207 12.15 -3.50 -13.89
N LYS A 208 13.02 -4.22 -14.60
CA LYS A 208 14.10 -5.00 -13.97
C LYS A 208 14.94 -4.10 -13.05
N GLY A 209 15.19 -4.56 -11.82
CA GLY A 209 16.03 -3.85 -10.84
C GLY A 209 15.35 -2.76 -10.00
N THR A 210 14.01 -2.71 -9.97
CA THR A 210 13.25 -1.65 -9.28
C THR A 210 12.41 -2.14 -8.08
N PHE A 211 12.72 -3.32 -7.52
CA PHE A 211 11.90 -4.02 -6.50
C PHE A 211 10.43 -4.24 -6.91
N ALA A 212 10.09 -4.03 -8.19
CA ALA A 212 8.78 -4.30 -8.73
C ALA A 212 8.73 -5.70 -9.36
N PRO A 213 7.66 -6.48 -9.12
CA PRO A 213 7.57 -7.82 -9.68
C PRO A 213 7.39 -7.79 -11.19
N THR A 214 8.19 -8.56 -11.91
CA THR A 214 8.09 -8.73 -13.38
C THR A 214 7.59 -10.11 -13.78
N HIS A 215 7.32 -10.99 -12.81
CA HIS A 215 6.90 -12.37 -13.02
C HIS A 215 5.78 -12.77 -12.07
N ILE A 216 4.89 -13.65 -12.54
CA ILE A 216 3.88 -14.30 -11.70
C ILE A 216 4.55 -15.48 -11.01
N LEU A 217 5.12 -15.21 -9.84
CA LEU A 217 5.74 -16.20 -8.98
C LEU A 217 5.57 -15.76 -7.52
N TRP A 218 5.64 -16.73 -6.62
CA TRP A 218 5.73 -16.46 -5.20
C TRP A 218 7.10 -16.92 -4.68
N SER A 219 7.59 -16.28 -3.62
CA SER A 219 8.87 -16.64 -3.02
C SER A 219 8.95 -16.20 -1.56
N VAL A 220 9.70 -16.95 -0.75
CA VAL A 220 10.00 -16.64 0.65
C VAL A 220 10.93 -15.44 0.71
N ASP A 221 10.48 -14.38 1.37
CA ASP A 221 11.24 -13.15 1.62
C ASP A 221 11.88 -12.46 0.40
N ASN A 222 11.38 -12.73 -0.81
CA ASN A 222 11.91 -12.14 -2.03
C ASN A 222 11.05 -10.96 -2.50
N ARG A 223 11.59 -9.74 -2.35
CA ARG A 223 10.94 -8.49 -2.75
C ARG A 223 10.83 -8.28 -4.26
N THR A 224 11.31 -9.22 -5.09
CA THR A 224 11.14 -9.18 -6.56
C THR A 224 10.03 -10.10 -7.07
N ALA A 225 9.41 -10.88 -6.18
CA ALA A 225 8.30 -11.77 -6.49
C ALA A 225 6.96 -11.05 -6.56
N GLY A 226 6.04 -11.52 -7.41
CA GLY A 226 4.67 -11.01 -7.47
C GLY A 226 3.90 -11.24 -6.17
N PHE A 227 4.24 -12.31 -5.44
CA PHE A 227 3.72 -12.60 -4.11
C PHE A 227 4.88 -12.97 -3.18
N ARG A 228 4.96 -12.33 -2.02
CA ARG A 228 5.99 -12.59 -1.02
C ARG A 228 5.37 -13.26 0.20
N LEU A 229 5.96 -14.36 0.64
CA LEU A 229 5.67 -14.92 1.96
C LEU A 229 6.50 -14.15 3.01
N CYS A 230 5.82 -13.49 3.94
CA CYS A 230 6.41 -12.81 5.09
C CYS A 230 6.38 -13.74 6.31
N GLY A 231 7.48 -13.84 7.08
CA GLY A 231 7.46 -14.53 8.38
C GLY A 231 8.50 -15.64 8.60
N GLY A 232 9.71 -15.53 8.07
CA GLY A 232 10.84 -16.39 8.43
C GLY A 232 11.91 -15.72 9.31
N GLY A 233 11.60 -14.55 9.88
CA GLY A 233 12.52 -13.73 10.68
C GLY A 233 12.00 -13.46 12.07
#